data_AF-A0A9E2ZBL4-F1
#
_entry.id   AF-A0A9E2ZBL4-F1
#
_cell.length_a   1.000
_cell.length_b   1.000
_cell.length_c   1.000
_cell.angle_alpha   90.00
_cell.angle_beta   90.00
_cell.angle_gamma   90.00
#
_symmetry.space_group_name_H-M   'P 1'
#
loop_
_entity.id
_entity.type
_entity.pdbx_description
1 polymer ?
#
loop_
_entity_poly.entity_id
_entity_poly.type
_entity_poly.pdbx_seq_one_letter_code
_entity_poly.pdbx_strand_id
1 'polypeptide(L)'
;VLAGWTLAAMAGEIDPVRVQAMSEAALVGLPQLVSPQIQPAVVLTVLPVVVVLVAENVGHVKATASVIGRNLDGSVGDVLIANGLSTALAGFGGGPGTTTRAENIGVMTVTKVYSTATYAVAAVAAIVLSFSPKIDALLATMPSGVLEGATLLLYGLIALVGARIWIEGKVDLLNPVNMLAAAAALVAGVGNLTVRLGGLDFGGIAWGTLFIVTAHPLLRAMYAARRR
;
A
#
# COMPACT_ATOMS: atom_id res chain seq x y z
N VAL A 1 3.38 -17.50 6.15
CA VAL A 1 1.91 -17.74 6.15
C VAL A 1 1.59 -19.22 6.21
N LEU A 2 1.80 -20.02 5.14
CA LEU A 2 1.46 -21.45 5.15
C LEU A 2 2.06 -22.23 6.33
N ALA A 3 3.36 -22.10 6.57
CA ALA A 3 4.03 -22.74 7.72
C ALA A 3 3.41 -22.34 9.07
N GLY A 4 3.05 -21.07 9.24
CA GLY A 4 2.40 -20.57 10.46
C GLY A 4 0.99 -21.14 10.62
N TRP A 5 0.21 -21.18 9.54
CA TRP A 5 -1.11 -21.80 9.54
C TRP A 5 -1.03 -23.30 9.86
N THR A 6 -0.09 -24.03 9.27
CA THR A 6 0.09 -25.47 9.56
C THR A 6 0.50 -25.74 11.00
N LEU A 7 1.37 -24.89 11.57
CA LEU A 7 1.76 -25.01 12.97
C LEU A 7 0.58 -24.76 13.90
N ALA A 8 -0.21 -23.72 13.63
CA ALA A 8 -1.42 -23.44 14.40
C ALA A 8 -2.48 -24.56 14.26
N ALA A 9 -2.60 -25.16 13.08
CA ALA A 9 -3.45 -26.33 12.85
C ALA A 9 -3.01 -27.52 13.72
N MET A 10 -1.70 -27.81 13.76
CA MET A 10 -1.15 -28.88 14.60
C MET A 10 -1.28 -28.59 16.10
N ALA A 11 -1.23 -27.31 16.48
CA ALA A 11 -1.43 -26.87 17.86
C ALA A 11 -2.91 -26.85 18.29
N GLY A 12 -3.86 -27.08 17.37
CA GLY A 12 -5.30 -27.04 17.66
C GLY A 12 -5.84 -25.62 17.89
N GLU A 13 -5.13 -24.59 17.41
CA GLU A 13 -5.49 -23.17 17.62
C GLU A 13 -6.46 -22.63 16.56
N ILE A 14 -6.83 -23.45 15.56
CA ILE A 14 -7.80 -23.05 14.55
C ILE A 14 -9.21 -23.30 15.08
N ASP A 15 -10.01 -22.23 15.13
CA ASP A 15 -11.41 -22.27 15.55
C ASP A 15 -12.21 -23.36 14.80
N PRO A 16 -12.72 -24.39 15.50
CA PRO A 16 -13.48 -25.48 14.90
C PRO A 16 -14.71 -25.01 14.12
N VAL A 17 -15.33 -23.91 14.53
CA VAL A 17 -16.49 -23.33 13.83
C VAL A 17 -16.06 -22.81 12.46
N ARG A 18 -14.87 -22.19 12.37
CA ARG A 18 -14.33 -21.71 11.09
C ARG A 18 -13.89 -22.86 10.20
N VAL A 19 -13.35 -23.94 10.77
CA VAL A 19 -13.03 -25.16 10.01
C VAL A 19 -14.30 -25.78 9.45
N GLN A 20 -15.38 -25.84 10.23
CA GLN A 20 -16.68 -26.34 9.78
C GLN A 20 -17.24 -25.46 8.66
N ALA A 21 -17.25 -24.13 8.83
CA ALA A 21 -17.70 -23.19 7.79
C ALA A 21 -16.88 -23.31 6.50
N MET A 22 -15.56 -23.47 6.63
CA MET A 22 -14.68 -23.76 5.49
C MET A 22 -15.06 -25.10 4.85
N SER A 23 -15.36 -26.15 5.61
CA SER A 23 -15.75 -27.46 5.06
C SER A 23 -17.08 -27.40 4.27
N GLU A 24 -18.03 -26.58 4.72
CA GLU A 24 -19.35 -26.39 4.11
C GLU A 24 -19.34 -25.41 2.92
N ALA A 25 -18.35 -24.51 2.86
CA ALA A 25 -18.26 -23.52 1.80
C ALA A 25 -18.13 -24.18 0.41
N ALA A 26 -18.89 -23.65 -0.54
CA ALA A 26 -18.87 -24.09 -1.94
C ALA A 26 -17.52 -23.78 -2.61
N LEU A 27 -17.11 -24.65 -3.52
CA LEU A 27 -15.87 -24.45 -4.29
C LEU A 27 -16.01 -23.32 -5.31
N VAL A 28 -17.23 -23.10 -5.83
CA VAL A 28 -17.55 -22.06 -6.82
C VAL A 28 -18.75 -21.26 -6.33
N GLY A 29 -18.66 -19.94 -6.40
CA GLY A 29 -19.69 -18.98 -6.02
C GLY A 29 -19.38 -17.58 -6.56
N LEU A 30 -20.34 -16.66 -6.50
CA LEU A 30 -20.14 -15.28 -6.95
C LEU A 30 -19.64 -14.40 -5.80
N PRO A 31 -18.73 -13.44 -6.07
CA PRO A 31 -18.33 -12.46 -5.06
C PRO A 31 -19.50 -11.55 -4.70
N GLN A 32 -19.55 -11.10 -3.45
CA GLN A 32 -20.53 -10.12 -2.99
C GLN A 32 -20.15 -8.74 -3.50
N LEU A 33 -21.02 -8.14 -4.32
CA LEU A 33 -20.84 -6.78 -4.83
C LEU A 33 -21.68 -5.81 -4.02
N VAL A 34 -21.08 -4.67 -3.67
CA VAL A 34 -21.77 -3.57 -2.99
C VAL A 34 -21.86 -2.39 -3.94
N SER A 35 -23.06 -1.83 -4.10
CA SER A 35 -23.27 -0.68 -4.98
C SER A 35 -22.66 0.60 -4.38
N PRO A 36 -22.04 1.45 -5.22
CA PRO A 36 -21.44 2.69 -4.73
C PRO A 36 -22.51 3.70 -4.30
N GLN A 37 -22.23 4.42 -3.21
CA GLN A 37 -23.02 5.57 -2.77
C GLN A 37 -22.12 6.81 -2.75
N ILE A 38 -22.56 7.89 -3.39
CA ILE A 38 -21.81 9.14 -3.44
C ILE A 38 -22.35 10.08 -2.36
N GLN A 39 -21.54 10.30 -1.33
CA GLN A 39 -21.82 11.26 -0.27
C GLN A 39 -20.77 12.38 -0.35
N PRO A 40 -21.14 13.62 -0.70
CA PRO A 40 -20.17 14.70 -0.89
C PRO A 40 -19.25 14.93 0.31
N ALA A 41 -19.77 14.79 1.53
CA ALA A 41 -18.98 14.87 2.76
C ALA A 41 -17.85 13.82 2.82
N VAL A 42 -18.14 12.58 2.42
CA VAL A 42 -17.16 11.47 2.39
C VAL A 42 -16.16 11.64 1.25
N VAL A 43 -16.59 12.18 0.10
CA VAL A 43 -15.67 12.46 -1.02
C VAL A 43 -14.58 13.44 -0.58
N LEU A 44 -14.96 14.51 0.12
CA LEU A 44 -14.01 15.52 0.59
C LEU A 44 -13.01 14.98 1.62
N THR A 45 -13.41 14.03 2.47
CA THR A 45 -12.50 13.43 3.47
C THR A 45 -11.48 12.47 2.86
N VAL A 46 -11.78 11.88 1.71
CA VAL A 46 -10.88 10.92 1.02
C VAL A 46 -9.85 11.63 0.14
N LEU A 47 -10.11 12.87 -0.32
CA LEU A 47 -9.18 13.63 -1.18
C LEU A 47 -7.73 13.71 -0.67
N PRO A 48 -7.44 13.95 0.62
CA PRO A 48 -6.06 13.93 1.13
C PRO A 48 -5.38 12.58 0.97
N VAL A 49 -6.12 11.48 1.10
CA VAL A 49 -5.60 10.13 0.91
C VAL A 49 -5.19 9.91 -0.54
N VAL A 50 -5.90 10.52 -1.50
CA VAL A 50 -5.51 10.47 -2.92
C VAL A 50 -4.13 11.10 -3.14
N VAL A 51 -3.80 12.20 -2.45
CA VAL A 51 -2.46 12.82 -2.52
C VAL A 51 -1.38 11.85 -2.01
N VAL A 52 -1.66 11.13 -0.92
CA VAL A 52 -0.78 10.07 -0.42
C VAL A 52 -0.57 8.97 -1.46
N LEU A 53 -1.67 8.48 -2.06
CA LEU A 53 -1.61 7.43 -3.08
C LEU A 53 -0.82 7.86 -4.33
N VAL A 54 -0.92 9.13 -4.73
CA VAL A 54 -0.11 9.66 -5.84
C VAL A 54 1.37 9.64 -5.46
N ALA A 55 1.74 10.16 -4.29
CA ALA A 55 3.13 10.16 -3.83
C ALA A 55 3.68 8.73 -3.69
N GLU A 56 2.88 7.81 -3.16
CA GLU A 56 3.20 6.39 -3.02
C GLU A 56 3.46 5.73 -4.39
N ASN A 57 2.52 5.87 -5.35
CA ASN A 57 2.67 5.27 -6.67
C ASN A 57 3.87 5.84 -7.43
N VAL A 58 4.14 7.14 -7.32
CA VAL A 58 5.37 7.74 -7.87
C VAL A 58 6.61 7.11 -7.23
N GLY A 59 6.61 6.95 -5.91
CA GLY A 59 7.69 6.28 -5.18
C GLY A 59 7.91 4.84 -5.64
N HIS A 60 6.83 4.06 -5.84
CA HIS A 60 6.90 2.70 -6.33
C HIS A 60 7.43 2.60 -7.77
N VAL A 61 7.08 3.55 -8.64
CA VAL A 61 7.68 3.62 -9.99
C VAL A 61 9.18 3.86 -9.89
N LYS A 62 9.64 4.75 -9.01
CA LYS A 62 11.08 5.01 -8.79
C LYS A 62 11.80 3.79 -8.22
N ALA A 63 11.22 3.12 -7.23
CA ALA A 63 11.77 1.89 -6.65
C ALA A 63 11.79 0.73 -7.66
N THR A 64 10.79 0.66 -8.55
CA THR A 64 10.78 -0.35 -9.62
C THR A 64 11.86 -0.05 -10.66
N ALA A 65 11.97 1.22 -11.08
CA ALA A 65 12.95 1.69 -12.05
C ALA A 65 14.39 1.36 -11.62
N SER A 66 14.71 1.54 -10.34
CA SER A 66 16.02 1.21 -9.80
C SER A 66 16.29 -0.29 -9.74
N VAL A 67 15.29 -1.09 -9.40
CA VAL A 67 15.39 -2.56 -9.35
C VAL A 67 15.65 -3.15 -10.74
N ILE A 68 14.97 -2.64 -11.77
CA ILE A 68 15.10 -3.14 -13.14
C ILE A 68 16.20 -2.43 -13.95
N GLY A 69 16.80 -1.36 -13.41
CA GLY A 69 17.84 -0.57 -14.07
C GLY A 69 17.35 0.21 -15.30
N ARG A 70 16.07 0.60 -15.34
CA ARG A 70 15.45 1.32 -16.48
C ARG A 70 14.70 2.54 -15.98
N ASN A 71 14.88 3.68 -16.66
CA ASN A 71 14.11 4.89 -16.37
C ASN A 71 12.63 4.69 -16.75
N LEU A 72 11.73 4.92 -15.79
CA LEU A 72 10.27 4.81 -15.93
C LEU A 72 9.54 6.15 -15.72
N ASP A 73 10.25 7.27 -15.67
CA ASP A 73 9.65 8.58 -15.38
C ASP A 73 8.56 8.98 -16.37
N GLY A 74 8.73 8.62 -17.64
CA GLY A 74 7.72 8.85 -18.68
C GLY A 74 6.43 8.04 -18.49
N SER A 75 6.44 6.98 -17.69
CA SER A 75 5.29 6.11 -17.44
C SER A 75 4.53 6.44 -16.15
N VAL A 76 4.97 7.45 -15.39
CA VAL A 76 4.31 7.85 -14.14
C VAL A 76 2.84 8.23 -14.38
N GLY A 77 2.56 8.98 -15.45
CA GLY A 77 1.20 9.36 -15.82
C GLY A 77 0.32 8.14 -16.10
N ASP A 78 0.82 7.19 -16.89
CA ASP A 78 0.12 5.95 -17.22
C ASP A 78 -0.20 5.12 -15.97
N VAL A 79 0.76 5.03 -15.03
CA VAL A 79 0.58 4.30 -13.76
C VAL A 79 -0.48 4.97 -12.89
N LEU A 80 -0.49 6.29 -12.79
CA LEU A 80 -1.49 7.01 -12.00
C LEU A 80 -2.90 6.86 -12.60
N ILE A 81 -3.02 6.93 -13.94
CA ILE A 81 -4.30 6.71 -14.64
C ILE A 81 -4.78 5.28 -14.44
N ALA A 82 -3.90 4.29 -14.64
CA ALA A 82 -4.23 2.88 -14.44
C ALA A 82 -4.65 2.60 -12.99
N ASN A 83 -3.97 3.18 -12.00
CA ASN A 83 -4.32 3.03 -10.59
C ASN A 83 -5.67 3.69 -10.25
N GLY A 84 -5.94 4.87 -10.81
CA GLY A 84 -7.22 5.57 -10.67
C GLY A 84 -8.37 4.76 -11.26
N LEU A 85 -8.18 4.21 -12.47
CA LEU A 85 -9.18 3.36 -13.12
C LEU A 85 -9.42 2.06 -12.35
N SER A 86 -8.35 1.39 -11.90
CA SER A 86 -8.42 0.19 -11.05
C SER A 86 -9.20 0.48 -9.76
N THR A 87 -8.90 1.60 -9.11
CA THR A 87 -9.57 2.03 -7.88
C THR A 87 -11.05 2.35 -8.11
N ALA A 88 -11.38 3.02 -9.22
CA ALA A 88 -12.77 3.29 -9.58
C ALA A 88 -13.54 1.98 -9.84
N LEU A 89 -12.95 1.05 -10.60
CA LEU A 89 -13.54 -0.28 -10.86
C LEU A 89 -13.74 -1.08 -9.57
N ALA A 90 -12.75 -1.07 -8.67
CA ALA A 90 -12.87 -1.70 -7.36
C ALA A 90 -14.02 -1.08 -6.55
N GLY A 91 -14.10 0.26 -6.50
CA GLY A 91 -15.17 0.98 -5.81
C GLY A 91 -16.57 0.70 -6.36
N PHE A 92 -16.72 0.50 -7.67
CA PHE A 92 -18.01 0.09 -8.26
C PHE A 92 -18.47 -1.30 -7.80
N GLY A 93 -17.55 -2.19 -7.46
CA GLY A 93 -17.83 -3.52 -6.91
C GLY A 93 -17.89 -3.56 -5.39
N GLY A 94 -17.70 -2.44 -4.69
CA GLY A 94 -17.60 -2.40 -3.23
C GLY A 94 -16.22 -2.73 -2.66
N GLY A 95 -15.20 -2.82 -3.51
CA GLY A 95 -13.82 -3.07 -3.13
C GLY A 95 -13.11 -1.83 -2.58
N PRO A 96 -11.99 -2.00 -1.86
CA PRO A 96 -11.19 -0.91 -1.32
C PRO A 96 -10.38 -0.20 -2.42
N GLY A 97 -9.82 0.97 -2.07
CA GLY A 97 -8.85 1.66 -2.91
C GLY A 97 -7.63 0.79 -3.23
N THR A 98 -7.12 0.90 -4.45
CA THR A 98 -5.98 0.10 -4.91
C THR A 98 -4.71 0.93 -5.04
N THR A 99 -3.56 0.26 -4.88
CA THR A 99 -2.23 0.86 -5.04
C THR A 99 -1.25 -0.20 -5.56
N THR A 100 -0.14 0.25 -6.14
CA THR A 100 0.99 -0.63 -6.46
C THR A 100 1.61 -1.19 -5.17
N ARG A 101 2.05 -2.44 -5.19
CA ARG A 101 2.50 -3.14 -3.97
C ARG A 101 4.02 -3.09 -3.81
N ALA A 102 4.49 -2.42 -2.76
CA ALA A 102 5.92 -2.37 -2.39
C ALA A 102 6.50 -3.77 -2.15
N GLU A 103 5.70 -4.68 -1.63
CA GLU A 103 6.12 -6.03 -1.27
C GLU A 103 6.44 -6.84 -2.52
N ASN A 104 5.70 -6.62 -3.62
CA ASN A 104 5.99 -7.22 -4.91
C ASN A 104 7.31 -6.69 -5.50
N ILE A 105 7.63 -5.40 -5.32
CA ILE A 105 8.93 -4.81 -5.70
C ILE A 105 10.06 -5.46 -4.88
N GLY A 106 9.81 -5.71 -3.60
CA GLY A 106 10.71 -6.49 -2.73
C GLY A 106 10.97 -7.89 -3.28
N VAL A 107 9.92 -8.63 -3.65
CA VAL A 107 10.04 -9.96 -4.26
C VAL A 107 10.85 -9.90 -5.55
N MET A 108 10.55 -8.97 -6.46
CA MET A 108 11.30 -8.78 -7.72
C MET A 108 12.80 -8.53 -7.46
N THR A 109 13.14 -7.79 -6.40
CA THR A 109 14.53 -7.50 -6.05
C THR A 109 15.30 -8.78 -5.71
N VAL A 110 14.65 -9.74 -5.05
CA VAL A 110 15.23 -11.01 -4.61
C VAL A 110 15.19 -12.04 -5.73
N THR A 111 14.04 -12.24 -6.37
CA THR A 111 13.83 -13.30 -7.38
C THR A 111 14.47 -12.98 -8.73
N LYS A 112 14.76 -11.70 -9.01
CA LYS A 112 15.23 -11.21 -10.32
C LYS A 112 14.27 -11.52 -11.47
N VAL A 113 13.00 -11.79 -11.16
CA VAL A 113 11.94 -12.00 -12.15
C VAL A 113 11.19 -10.69 -12.34
N TYR A 114 11.38 -10.05 -13.50
CA TYR A 114 10.77 -8.75 -13.85
C TYR A 114 9.69 -8.86 -14.93
N SER A 115 9.23 -10.08 -15.24
CA SER A 115 8.27 -10.33 -16.31
C SER A 115 6.87 -9.82 -15.94
N THR A 116 6.28 -9.02 -16.83
CA THR A 116 4.87 -8.59 -16.71
C THR A 116 3.89 -9.75 -16.86
N ALA A 117 4.29 -10.83 -17.55
CA ALA A 117 3.47 -12.04 -17.70
C ALA A 117 3.19 -12.71 -16.34
N THR A 118 4.13 -12.67 -15.40
CA THR A 118 3.94 -13.19 -14.05
C THR A 118 2.79 -12.48 -13.33
N TYR A 119 2.67 -11.16 -13.52
CA TYR A 119 1.57 -10.37 -12.96
C TYR A 119 0.23 -10.67 -13.64
N ALA A 120 0.21 -10.90 -14.95
CA ALA A 120 -1.00 -11.31 -15.65
C ALA A 120 -1.51 -12.67 -15.16
N VAL A 121 -0.62 -13.65 -14.98
CA VAL A 121 -0.97 -14.97 -14.42
C VAL A 121 -1.49 -14.83 -12.99
N ALA A 122 -0.83 -14.02 -12.16
CA ALA A 122 -1.27 -13.77 -10.78
C ALA A 122 -2.65 -13.10 -10.73
N ALA A 123 -2.92 -12.14 -11.64
CA ALA A 123 -4.21 -11.47 -11.73
C ALA A 123 -5.33 -12.44 -12.15
N VAL A 124 -5.09 -13.27 -13.17
CA VAL A 124 -6.06 -14.31 -13.59
C VAL A 124 -6.31 -15.30 -12.46
N ALA A 125 -5.26 -15.76 -11.77
CA ALA A 125 -5.40 -16.64 -10.62
C ALA A 125 -6.23 -15.99 -9.50
N ALA A 126 -5.97 -14.71 -9.17
CA ALA A 126 -6.74 -13.98 -8.17
C ALA A 126 -8.23 -13.85 -8.55
N ILE A 127 -8.53 -13.57 -9.83
CA ILE A 127 -9.90 -13.52 -10.35
C ILE A 127 -10.57 -14.88 -10.17
N VAL A 128 -9.93 -15.97 -10.62
CA VAL A 128 -10.50 -17.32 -10.48
C VAL A 128 -10.74 -17.69 -9.02
N LEU A 129 -9.78 -17.38 -8.14
CA LEU A 129 -9.91 -17.65 -6.70
C LEU A 129 -10.99 -16.80 -6.03
N SER A 130 -11.29 -15.59 -6.53
CA SER A 130 -12.39 -14.75 -6.01
C SER A 130 -13.78 -15.36 -6.24
N PHE A 131 -13.92 -16.30 -7.18
CA PHE A 131 -15.14 -17.08 -7.37
C PHE A 131 -15.20 -18.31 -6.44
N SER A 132 -14.32 -18.43 -5.45
CA SER A 132 -14.30 -19.56 -4.53
C SER A 132 -14.57 -19.12 -3.09
N PRO A 133 -15.83 -19.24 -2.61
CA PRO A 133 -16.17 -19.05 -1.20
C PRO A 133 -15.33 -19.93 -0.27
N LYS A 134 -14.90 -21.10 -0.74
CA LYS A 134 -13.98 -21.99 -0.03
C LYS A 134 -12.65 -21.32 0.31
N ILE A 135 -12.09 -20.55 -0.62
CA ILE A 135 -10.83 -19.83 -0.40
C ILE A 135 -11.05 -18.71 0.60
N ASP A 136 -12.15 -17.96 0.50
CA ASP A 136 -12.49 -16.92 1.48
C ASP A 136 -12.63 -17.50 2.90
N ALA A 137 -13.36 -18.61 3.04
CA ALA A 137 -13.50 -19.31 4.31
C ALA A 137 -12.17 -19.87 4.83
N LEU A 138 -11.29 -20.36 3.96
CA LEU A 138 -9.93 -20.77 4.33
C LEU A 138 -9.12 -19.58 4.87
N LEU A 139 -9.15 -18.43 4.20
CA LEU A 139 -8.46 -17.22 4.68
C LEU A 139 -9.01 -16.79 6.05
N ALA A 140 -10.32 -16.92 6.27
CA ALA A 140 -10.95 -16.65 7.56
C ALA A 140 -10.48 -17.60 8.68
N THR A 141 -9.95 -18.79 8.38
CA THR A 141 -9.36 -19.67 9.41
C THR A 141 -8.00 -19.20 9.92
N MET A 142 -7.39 -18.16 9.31
CA MET A 142 -6.07 -17.70 9.73
C MET A 142 -6.06 -17.20 11.19
N PRO A 143 -5.21 -17.78 12.06
CA PRO A 143 -5.03 -17.28 13.42
C PRO A 143 -4.45 -15.87 13.41
N SER A 144 -4.79 -15.08 14.45
CA SER A 144 -4.30 -13.70 14.59
C SER A 144 -2.78 -13.62 14.59
N GLY A 145 -2.08 -14.51 15.29
CA GLY A 145 -0.61 -14.52 15.34
C GLY A 145 0.06 -14.69 13.96
N VAL A 146 -0.55 -15.46 13.05
CA VAL A 146 -0.05 -15.62 11.67
C VAL A 146 -0.29 -14.34 10.86
N LEU A 147 -1.47 -13.74 11.01
CA LEU A 147 -1.84 -12.52 10.30
C LEU A 147 -1.01 -11.32 10.77
N GLU A 148 -0.83 -11.16 12.07
CA GLU A 148 -0.01 -10.11 12.68
C GLU A 148 1.46 -10.27 12.33
N GLY A 149 2.00 -11.50 12.39
CA GLY A 149 3.38 -11.77 11.98
C GLY A 149 3.63 -11.48 10.49
N ALA A 150 2.69 -11.83 9.62
CA ALA A 150 2.76 -11.47 8.20
C ALA A 150 2.69 -9.94 8.03
N THR A 151 1.78 -9.27 8.72
CA THR A 151 1.59 -7.81 8.64
C THR A 151 2.83 -7.05 9.11
N LEU A 152 3.48 -7.50 10.18
CA LEU A 152 4.75 -6.95 10.66
C LEU A 152 5.83 -6.98 9.57
N LEU A 153 5.98 -8.12 8.89
CA LEU A 153 6.94 -8.27 7.79
C LEU A 153 6.60 -7.38 6.60
N LEU A 154 5.31 -7.30 6.22
CA LEU A 154 4.85 -6.46 5.12
C LEU A 154 5.12 -4.97 5.41
N TYR A 155 4.77 -4.48 6.59
CA TYR A 155 5.02 -3.09 7.00
C TYR A 155 6.52 -2.79 7.09
N GLY A 156 7.33 -3.73 7.58
CA GLY A 156 8.79 -3.60 7.57
C GLY A 156 9.37 -3.49 6.15
N LEU A 157 8.87 -4.29 5.20
CA LEU A 157 9.28 -4.22 3.80
C LEU A 157 8.89 -2.89 3.15
N ILE A 158 7.67 -2.39 3.40
CA ILE A 158 7.23 -1.07 2.91
C ILE A 158 8.16 0.04 3.42
N ALA A 159 8.48 0.03 4.72
CA ALA A 159 9.40 1.01 5.30
C ALA A 159 10.81 0.95 4.65
N LEU A 160 11.34 -0.26 4.42
CA LEU A 160 12.64 -0.44 3.76
C LEU A 160 12.63 0.00 2.28
N VAL A 161 11.52 -0.21 1.56
CA VAL A 161 11.36 0.33 0.20
C VAL A 161 11.40 1.86 0.22
N GLY A 162 10.76 2.50 1.20
CA GLY A 162 10.85 3.95 1.43
C GLY A 162 12.30 4.42 1.63
N ALA A 163 13.04 3.77 2.53
CA ALA A 163 14.46 4.08 2.76
C ALA A 163 15.31 3.89 1.50
N ARG A 164 15.03 2.84 0.73
CA ARG A 164 15.72 2.55 -0.53
C ARG A 164 15.51 3.65 -1.56
N ILE A 165 14.31 4.21 -1.68
CA ILE A 165 14.02 5.35 -2.57
C ILE A 165 14.92 6.54 -2.22
N TRP A 166 15.16 6.82 -0.94
CA TRP A 166 16.05 7.91 -0.52
C TRP A 166 17.52 7.64 -0.88
N ILE A 167 17.99 6.42 -0.66
CA ILE A 167 19.36 6.00 -0.98
C ILE A 167 19.62 6.09 -2.48
N GLU A 168 18.73 5.52 -3.30
CA GLU A 168 18.86 5.49 -4.76
C GLU A 168 18.66 6.87 -5.38
N GLY A 169 17.77 7.68 -4.79
CA GLY A 169 17.61 9.10 -5.11
C GLY A 169 18.79 9.97 -4.67
N LYS A 170 19.81 9.40 -4.00
CA LYS A 170 20.99 10.10 -3.45
C LYS A 170 20.58 11.31 -2.62
N VAL A 171 19.54 11.15 -1.78
CA VAL A 171 19.05 12.22 -0.90
C VAL A 171 20.13 12.57 0.12
N ASP A 172 20.67 13.78 0.02
CA ASP A 172 21.62 14.30 0.98
C ASP A 172 20.89 14.68 2.28
N LEU A 173 20.98 13.82 3.30
CA LEU A 173 20.45 14.04 4.63
C LEU A 173 21.34 14.95 5.49
N LEU A 174 22.53 15.35 5.02
CA LEU A 174 23.32 16.42 5.67
C LEU A 174 22.78 17.80 5.31
N ASN A 175 21.99 17.89 4.22
CA ASN A 175 21.24 19.10 3.92
C ASN A 175 20.13 19.32 4.97
N PRO A 176 20.13 20.44 5.72
CA PRO A 176 19.16 20.68 6.78
C PRO A 176 17.70 20.64 6.31
N VAL A 177 17.41 21.04 5.07
CA VAL A 177 16.04 21.01 4.51
C VAL A 177 15.56 19.59 4.31
N ASN A 178 16.40 18.73 3.74
CA ASN A 178 16.06 17.32 3.51
C ASN A 178 15.95 16.57 4.83
N MET A 179 16.88 16.81 5.76
CA MET A 179 16.88 16.20 7.08
C MET A 179 15.60 16.55 7.87
N LEU A 180 15.22 17.83 7.88
CA LEU A 180 14.01 18.29 8.55
C LEU A 180 12.75 17.68 7.92
N ALA A 181 12.67 17.65 6.58
CA ALA A 181 11.53 17.08 5.88
C ALA A 181 11.39 15.57 6.16
N ALA A 182 12.50 14.83 6.13
CA ALA A 182 12.53 13.40 6.43
C ALA A 182 12.12 13.12 7.89
N ALA A 183 12.66 13.88 8.85
CA ALA A 183 12.32 13.73 10.27
C ALA A 183 10.84 14.05 10.53
N ALA A 184 10.32 15.13 9.95
CA ALA A 184 8.91 15.48 10.07
C ALA A 184 7.99 14.40 9.46
N ALA A 185 8.36 13.84 8.30
CA ALA A 185 7.65 12.72 7.67
C ALA A 185 7.55 11.51 8.58
N LEU A 186 8.69 11.10 9.14
CA LEU A 186 8.78 9.95 10.01
C LEU A 186 7.95 10.13 11.28
N VAL A 187 8.07 11.27 11.96
CA VAL A 187 7.31 11.53 13.18
C VAL A 187 5.81 11.66 12.90
N ALA A 188 5.42 12.35 11.83
CA ALA A 188 4.01 12.48 11.46
C ALA A 188 3.38 11.11 11.16
N GLY A 189 4.07 10.27 10.38
CA GLY A 189 3.61 8.93 10.03
C GLY A 189 3.65 7.95 11.21
N VAL A 190 4.83 7.71 11.79
CA VAL A 190 5.05 6.71 12.85
C VAL A 190 4.35 7.11 14.15
N GLY A 191 4.38 8.40 14.50
CA GLY A 191 3.69 8.92 15.68
C GLY A 191 2.18 9.07 15.51
N ASN A 192 1.65 8.76 14.31
CA ASN A 192 0.26 8.96 13.93
C ASN A 192 -0.29 10.31 14.38
N LEU A 193 0.39 11.39 13.98
CA LEU A 193 0.02 12.76 14.36
C LEU A 193 -1.29 13.15 13.68
N THR A 194 -2.40 12.84 14.32
CA THR A 194 -3.74 13.15 13.80
C THR A 194 -4.06 14.62 14.03
N VAL A 195 -4.38 15.32 12.95
CA VAL A 195 -4.83 16.71 13.00
C VAL A 195 -6.33 16.75 12.76
N ARG A 196 -7.05 17.50 13.60
CA ARG A 196 -8.49 17.71 13.45
C ARG A 196 -8.76 19.08 12.86
N LEU A 197 -9.33 19.14 11.66
CA LEU A 197 -9.69 20.40 11.00
C LEU A 197 -11.15 20.33 10.53
N GLY A 198 -11.97 21.29 10.97
CA GLY A 198 -13.36 21.39 10.51
C GLY A 198 -14.24 20.16 10.80
N GLY A 199 -13.94 19.41 11.86
CA GLY A 199 -14.65 18.17 12.21
C GLY A 199 -14.16 16.92 11.46
N LEU A 200 -13.09 17.03 10.69
CA LEU A 200 -12.45 15.92 9.98
C LEU A 200 -11.14 15.53 10.66
N ASP A 201 -10.93 14.23 10.83
CA ASP A 201 -9.70 13.65 11.39
C ASP A 201 -8.76 13.25 10.25
N PHE A 202 -7.61 13.91 10.15
CA PHE A 202 -6.56 13.59 9.17
C PHE A 202 -5.47 12.78 9.87
N GLY A 203 -5.35 11.50 9.50
CA GLY A 203 -4.32 10.62 10.06
C GLY A 203 -2.90 11.08 9.73
N GLY A 204 -1.94 10.60 10.53
CA GLY A 204 -0.55 11.09 10.49
C GLY A 204 0.13 11.02 9.12
N ILE A 205 -0.12 9.95 8.36
CA ILE A 205 0.42 9.78 7.00
C ILE A 205 -0.18 10.81 6.03
N ALA A 206 -1.49 11.05 6.10
CA ALA A 206 -2.19 11.96 5.21
C ALA A 206 -1.78 13.42 5.45
N TRP A 207 -1.83 13.85 6.71
CA TRP A 207 -1.38 15.19 7.09
C TRP A 207 0.13 15.38 6.87
N GLY A 208 0.95 14.40 7.27
CA GLY A 208 2.41 14.45 7.09
C GLY A 208 2.81 14.60 5.62
N THR A 209 2.16 13.85 4.73
CA THR A 209 2.40 13.95 3.28
C THR A 209 2.02 15.34 2.76
N LEU A 210 0.83 15.84 3.11
CA LEU A 210 0.37 17.16 2.69
C LEU A 210 1.32 18.27 3.17
N PHE A 211 1.77 18.17 4.42
CA PHE A 211 2.74 19.09 4.99
C PHE A 211 4.07 19.08 4.23
N ILE A 212 4.63 17.90 3.91
CA ILE A 212 5.92 17.83 3.20
C ILE A 212 5.80 18.35 1.77
N VAL A 213 4.75 17.97 1.04
CA VAL A 213 4.55 18.38 -0.35
C VAL A 213 4.43 19.91 -0.46
N THR A 214 3.84 20.56 0.55
CA THR A 214 3.67 22.02 0.59
C THR A 214 4.88 22.74 1.18
N ALA A 215 5.45 22.25 2.28
CA ALA A 215 6.52 22.91 3.02
C ALA A 215 7.90 22.70 2.40
N HIS A 216 8.19 21.54 1.81
CA HIS A 216 9.53 21.25 1.27
C HIS A 216 9.97 22.24 0.17
N PRO A 217 9.14 22.59 -0.84
CA PRO A 217 9.51 23.60 -1.84
C PRO A 217 9.81 24.97 -1.22
N LEU A 218 9.03 25.39 -0.21
CA LEU A 218 9.20 26.66 0.50
C LEU A 218 10.52 26.67 1.30
N LEU A 219 10.76 25.62 2.09
CA LEU A 219 11.99 25.47 2.87
C LEU A 219 13.22 25.46 1.97
N ARG A 220 13.14 24.79 0.81
CA ARG A 220 14.22 24.76 -0.19
C ARG A 220 14.47 26.15 -0.79
N ALA A 221 13.42 26.90 -1.11
CA ALA A 221 13.54 28.25 -1.65
C ALA A 221 14.19 29.20 -0.63
N MET A 222 13.75 29.17 0.62
CA MET A 222 14.34 29.97 1.72
C MET A 222 15.81 29.62 1.95
N TYR A 223 16.14 28.32 1.93
CA TYR A 223 17.51 27.85 2.10
C TYR A 223 18.44 28.31 0.98
N ALA A 224 17.97 28.25 -0.27
CA ALA A 224 18.72 28.73 -1.42
C ALA A 224 18.94 30.25 -1.38
N ALA A 225 17.94 31.02 -0.92
CA ALA A 225 18.05 32.48 -0.77
C ALA A 225 19.08 32.89 0.30
N ARG A 226 19.23 32.10 1.38
CA ARG A 226 20.19 32.38 2.47
C ARG A 226 21.64 32.02 2.13
N ARG A 227 21.85 31.20 1.11
CA ARG A 227 23.20 30.82 0.62
C ARG A 227 23.72 31.74 -0.51
N ARG A 228 22.92 32.72 -0.95
CA ARG A 228 23.35 33.81 -1.85
C ARG A 228 23.73 35.03 -1.01
#